data_AF-A0A2A4C598-F1
#
_entry.id   AF-A0A2A4C598-F1
#
_cell.length_a   1.000
_cell.length_b   1.000
_cell.length_c   1.000
_cell.angle_alpha   90.00
_cell.angle_beta   90.00
_cell.angle_gamma   90.00
#
_symmetry.space_group_name_H-M   'P 1'
#
loop_
_entity.id
_entity.type
_entity.pdbx_description
1 polymer ?
#
loop_
_entity_poly.entity_id
_entity_poly.type
_entity_poly.pdbx_seq_one_letter_code
_entity_poly.pdbx_strand_id
1 'polypeptide(L)'
;MPCTPFRIPGGMSGIVCTRGRKRAPRCSVPGCQASSAFQCDFHTTRTKTCDRYLCAVHAHQVGADVHFCPTHLAESSGEKQAQGELF
;
A
#
# COMPACT_ATOMS: atom_id res chain seq x y z
N MET A 1 2.85 -8.48 -17.69
CA MET A 1 1.58 -7.97 -18.24
C MET A 1 1.54 -8.41 -19.69
N PRO A 2 1.03 -9.61 -20.01
CA PRO A 2 1.03 -10.10 -21.38
C PRO A 2 -0.02 -9.36 -22.22
N CYS A 3 0.39 -8.90 -23.39
CA CYS A 3 -0.47 -8.25 -24.37
C CYS A 3 -0.61 -9.17 -25.58
N THR A 4 -1.83 -9.59 -25.88
CA THR A 4 -2.13 -10.54 -26.96
C THR A 4 -2.87 -9.80 -28.07
N PRO A 5 -2.31 -9.72 -29.29
CA PRO A 5 -3.02 -9.15 -30.44
C PRO A 5 -4.14 -10.09 -30.90
N PHE A 6 -5.25 -9.53 -31.36
CA PHE A 6 -6.35 -10.29 -31.97
C PHE A 6 -6.87 -9.57 -33.23
N ARG A 7 -7.47 -10.34 -34.13
CA ARG A 7 -8.08 -9.84 -35.36
C ARG A 7 -9.50 -10.38 -35.44
N ILE A 8 -10.46 -9.51 -35.74
CA ILE A 8 -11.86 -9.87 -35.95
C ILE A 8 -12.11 -9.97 -37.47
N PRO A 9 -12.84 -10.98 -37.96
CA PRO A 9 -13.31 -10.99 -39.34
C PRO A 9 -14.17 -9.73 -39.61
N GLY A 10 -13.76 -8.91 -40.58
CA GLY A 10 -14.29 -7.55 -40.80
C GLY A 10 -13.24 -6.44 -40.73
N GLY A 11 -11.97 -6.77 -40.49
CA GLY A 11 -10.83 -5.85 -40.65
C GLY A 11 -10.42 -5.10 -39.38
N MET A 12 -11.14 -5.29 -38.28
CA MET A 12 -10.77 -4.71 -36.99
C MET A 12 -9.68 -5.55 -36.32
N SER A 13 -8.65 -4.88 -35.79
CA SER A 13 -7.62 -5.51 -34.97
C SER A 13 -7.43 -4.74 -33.67
N GLY A 14 -7.03 -5.45 -32.63
CA GLY A 14 -6.82 -4.88 -31.30
C GLY A 14 -5.78 -5.66 -30.51
N ILE A 15 -5.42 -5.14 -29.34
CA ILE A 15 -4.49 -5.77 -28.41
C ILE A 15 -5.17 -5.88 -27.05
N VAL A 16 -5.25 -7.09 -26.50
CA VAL A 16 -5.73 -7.31 -25.13
C VAL A 16 -4.52 -7.43 -24.21
N CYS A 17 -4.28 -6.40 -23.40
CA CYS A 17 -3.31 -6.48 -22.32
C CYS A 17 -3.99 -7.00 -21.06
N THR A 18 -3.63 -8.21 -20.63
CA THR A 18 -4.11 -8.75 -19.36
C THR A 18 -3.17 -8.34 -18.23
N ARG A 19 -3.75 -7.83 -17.14
CA ARG A 19 -3.04 -7.72 -15.88
C ARG A 19 -3.12 -9.09 -15.21
N GLY A 20 -2.01 -9.83 -15.15
CA GLY A 20 -1.96 -11.09 -14.41
C GLY A 20 -2.43 -10.89 -12.96
N ARG A 21 -2.93 -11.95 -12.30
CA ARG A 21 -3.39 -11.85 -10.90
C ARG A 21 -2.23 -11.35 -10.03
N LYS A 22 -2.24 -10.05 -9.69
CA LYS A 22 -1.34 -9.53 -8.66
C LYS A 22 -1.72 -10.25 -7.37
N ARG A 23 -0.79 -11.06 -6.84
CA ARG A 23 -0.96 -11.60 -5.49
C ARG A 23 -1.17 -10.40 -4.57
N ALA A 24 -2.22 -10.44 -3.75
CA ALA A 24 -2.45 -9.39 -2.77
C ALA A 24 -1.17 -9.21 -1.95
N PRO A 25 -0.75 -7.96 -1.70
CA PRO A 25 0.44 -7.71 -0.91
C PRO A 25 0.29 -8.37 0.46
N ARG A 26 1.39 -8.91 0.97
CA ARG A 26 1.44 -9.54 2.28
C ARG A 26 1.85 -8.50 3.32
N CYS A 27 1.54 -8.78 4.58
CA CYS A 27 2.06 -7.99 5.67
C CYS A 27 3.60 -7.97 5.62
N SER A 28 4.18 -6.77 5.75
CA SER A 28 5.62 -6.55 5.70
C SER A 28 6.33 -6.83 7.03
N VAL A 29 5.59 -7.19 8.08
CA VAL A 29 6.15 -7.52 9.39
C VAL A 29 6.84 -8.89 9.34
N PRO A 30 8.09 -9.01 9.82
CA PRO A 30 8.81 -10.28 9.84
C PRO A 30 8.01 -11.37 10.56
N GLY A 31 7.91 -12.55 9.94
CA GLY A 31 7.14 -13.67 10.51
C GLY A 31 5.64 -13.63 10.25
N CYS A 32 5.10 -12.58 9.62
CA CYS A 32 3.69 -12.52 9.25
C CYS A 32 3.46 -12.88 7.77
N GLN A 33 2.51 -13.78 7.50
CA GLN A 33 2.09 -14.15 6.13
C GLN A 33 0.65 -13.74 5.82
N ALA A 34 0.00 -12.96 6.69
CA ALA A 34 -1.36 -12.50 6.46
C ALA A 34 -1.46 -11.57 5.24
N SER A 35 -2.65 -11.52 4.62
CA SER A 35 -2.96 -10.54 3.58
C SER A 35 -2.93 -9.12 4.17
N SER A 36 -2.35 -8.18 3.44
CA SER A 36 -2.41 -6.78 3.80
C SER A 36 -3.78 -6.19 3.47
N ALA A 37 -4.31 -5.42 4.41
CA ALA A 37 -5.53 -4.63 4.26
C ALA A 37 -5.27 -3.13 4.46
N PHE A 38 -4.14 -2.76 5.08
CA PHE A 38 -3.79 -1.39 5.44
C PHE A 38 -2.38 -1.06 4.97
N GLN A 39 -2.05 0.24 4.89
CA GLN A 39 -0.70 0.74 4.63
C GLN A 39 -0.25 1.65 5.77
N CYS A 40 1.06 1.77 5.96
CA CYS A 40 1.62 2.66 6.97
C CYS A 40 1.70 4.10 6.45
N ASP A 41 0.93 5.00 7.05
CA ASP A 41 0.82 6.41 6.64
C ASP A 41 1.86 7.35 7.29
N PHE A 42 2.80 6.79 8.08
CA PHE A 42 3.84 7.59 8.72
C PHE A 42 4.73 8.29 7.69
N HIS A 43 4.88 9.61 7.84
CA HIS A 43 5.74 10.45 7.00
C HIS A 43 7.21 10.27 7.38
N THR A 44 7.95 9.53 6.56
CA THR A 44 9.40 9.35 6.74
C THR A 44 10.20 10.59 6.33
N THR A 45 9.68 11.35 5.36
CA THR A 45 10.19 12.65 4.95
C THR A 45 9.02 13.52 4.50
N ARG A 46 9.28 14.81 4.20
CA ARG A 46 8.25 15.76 3.77
C ARG A 46 7.47 15.35 2.51
N THR A 47 7.98 14.40 1.72
CA THR A 47 7.38 13.96 0.45
C THR A 47 7.08 12.46 0.40
N LYS A 48 7.45 11.69 1.43
CA LYS A 48 7.40 10.24 1.39
C LYS A 48 6.80 9.63 2.64
N THR A 49 5.74 8.86 2.42
CA THR A 49 5.13 7.97 3.40
C THR A 49 5.83 6.61 3.41
N CYS A 50 5.69 5.89 4.52
CA CYS A 50 6.30 4.58 4.68
C CYS A 50 5.73 3.55 3.69
N ASP A 51 4.42 3.58 3.44
CA ASP A 51 3.67 2.72 2.52
C ASP A 51 3.88 1.21 2.73
N ARG A 52 4.33 0.81 3.93
CA ARG A 52 4.47 -0.61 4.28
C ARG A 52 3.09 -1.24 4.34
N TYR A 53 2.93 -2.37 3.66
CA TYR A 53 1.72 -3.17 3.68
C TYR A 53 1.54 -3.87 5.04
N LEU A 54 0.40 -3.67 5.69
CA LEU A 54 0.07 -4.20 7.01
C LEU A 54 -1.24 -5.01 6.97
N CYS A 55 -1.31 -6.08 7.77
CA CYS A 55 -2.57 -6.75 8.07
C CYS A 55 -3.28 -6.05 9.24
N ALA A 56 -4.54 -6.36 9.48
CA ALA A 56 -5.32 -5.75 10.56
C ALA A 56 -4.70 -5.88 11.96
N VAL A 57 -3.91 -6.94 12.21
CA VAL A 57 -3.24 -7.17 13.50
C VAL A 57 -2.04 -6.25 13.70
N HIS A 58 -1.31 -5.94 12.63
CA HIS A 58 -0.09 -5.13 12.67
C HIS A 58 -0.31 -3.68 12.25
N ALA A 59 -1.55 -3.32 11.88
CA ALA A 59 -1.96 -1.97 11.59
C ALA A 59 -2.47 -1.33 12.88
N HIS A 60 -1.76 -0.30 13.35
CA HIS A 60 -2.18 0.45 14.53
C HIS A 60 -2.87 1.72 14.08
N GLN A 61 -4.17 1.81 14.34
CA GLN A 61 -4.95 2.99 14.03
C GLN A 61 -4.62 4.11 15.02
N VAL A 62 -4.08 5.21 14.50
CA VAL A 62 -3.67 6.40 15.30
C VAL A 62 -4.58 7.61 15.05
N GLY A 63 -5.38 7.57 13.99
CA GLY A 63 -6.34 8.60 13.62
C GLY A 63 -7.44 8.05 12.72
N ALA A 64 -8.33 8.93 12.25
CA ALA A 64 -9.33 8.56 11.24
C ALA A 64 -8.61 8.15 9.95
N ASP A 65 -8.74 6.88 9.56
CA ASP A 65 -8.08 6.25 8.41
C ASP A 65 -6.53 6.29 8.38
N VAL A 66 -5.88 6.71 9.47
CA VAL A 66 -4.40 6.73 9.57
C VAL A 66 -3.92 5.52 10.34
N HIS A 67 -3.09 4.70 9.69
CA HIS A 67 -2.55 3.47 10.26
C HIS A 67 -1.02 3.51 10.29
N PHE A 68 -0.41 3.18 11.42
CA PHE A 68 1.04 3.07 11.56
C PHE A 68 1.48 1.61 11.70
N CYS A 69 2.69 1.32 11.20
CA CYS A 69 3.35 0.05 11.45
C CYS A 69 3.93 0.01 12.86
N PRO A 70 4.23 -1.18 13.41
CA PRO A 70 4.73 -1.29 14.79
C PRO A 70 6.02 -0.50 15.03
N THR A 71 6.88 -0.38 14.02
CA THR A 71 8.10 0.43 14.07
C THR A 71 7.79 1.92 14.24
N HIS A 72 6.91 2.47 13.41
CA HIS A 72 6.56 3.90 13.45
C HIS A 72 5.57 4.24 14.56
N LEU A 73 4.84 3.26 15.11
CA LEU A 73 4.08 3.45 16.34
C LEU A 73 5.03 3.75 17.53
N ALA A 74 6.13 3.01 17.64
CA ALA A 74 7.14 3.26 18.67
C ALA A 74 7.82 4.63 18.50
N GLU A 75 8.09 5.03 17.25
CA GLU A 75 8.69 6.33 16.91
C GLU A 75 7.73 7.50 17.19
N SER A 76 6.47 7.41 16.75
CA SER A 76 5.44 8.43 16.99
C SER A 76 5.06 8.61 18.47
N SER A 77 5.29 7.59 19.30
CA SER A 77 5.07 7.70 20.75
C SER A 77 6.14 8.57 21.44
N GLY A 78 7.32 8.75 20.82
CA GLY A 78 8.38 9.65 21.29
C GLY A 78 8.23 11.08 20.77
N GLU A 79 7.68 11.24 19.56
CA GLU A 79 7.50 12.54 18.92
C GLU A 79 6.06 13.01 19.02
N LYS A 80 5.77 13.74 20.11
CA LYS A 80 4.57 14.58 20.19
C LYS A 80 4.55 15.55 18.99
N GLN A 81 3.66 15.26 18.04
CA GLN A 81 2.99 16.23 17.17
C GLN A 81 3.88 17.33 16.57
N ALA A 82 4.43 17.08 15.39
CA ALA A 82 4.88 18.16 14.53
C ALA A 82 4.42 17.91 13.09
N GLN A 83 3.12 18.08 12.85
CA GLN A 83 2.54 18.57 11.58
C GLN A 83 1.00 18.58 11.68
N GLY A 84 0.50 19.39 12.61
CA GLY A 84 -0.58 20.29 12.22
C GLY A 84 0.05 21.45 11.46
N GLU A 85 -0.69 22.04 10.52
CA GLU A 85 -0.28 23.12 9.63
C GLU A 85 0.58 22.69 8.42
N LEU A 86 -0.02 22.70 7.23
CA LEU A 86 0.11 23.84 6.32
C LEU A 86 -0.68 23.57 5.02
N PHE A 87 -1.74 24.37 4.85
CA PHE A 87 -2.58 24.65 3.66
C PHE A 87 -3.75 23.70 3.36
#